data_AF-A0A7W7N8Z9-F1
#
_entry.id   AF-A0A7W7N8Z9-F1
#
_cell.length_a   1.000
_cell.length_b   1.000
_cell.length_c   1.000
_cell.angle_alpha   90.00
_cell.angle_beta   90.00
_cell.angle_gamma   90.00
#
_symmetry.space_group_name_H-M   'P 1'
#
loop_
_entity.id
_entity.type
_entity.pdbx_description
1 polymer ?
#
loop_
_entity_poly.entity_id
_entity_poly.type
_entity_poly.pdbx_seq_one_letter_code
_entity_poly.pdbx_strand_id
1 'polypeptide(L)'
;MSSKFKNELTATFSKNTYLFTFLFFLILYTICDFKFYETEGVHLIPLHILALIAGVIFESKKITKTWTTAFLIGIISFVLTFSLGLFLYYISPNAKFDLMLILNVSILAWPIAFFIIYVIYSRIFNKKRIAPQLTEGTTLILSISMIYWVIDNGLARFDNIILRIFLIIVISLSLFSLFNAFTKIYLSDTIKLILSIWSSIIMMFFAIDNLHGIFYNGNIVSTNELVQGTYIAIQYFLLGVSSIYMIQNFMMLIGFLPSWKMFFFVKYSNKVSELKNEHIDRYSDTQVSKSDSKFCILFVGTIFFFNYYFEIVPRQFIIWLTFITFPFFLMTYNHFVKKK
;
A
#
# COMPACT_ATOMS: atom_id res chain seq x y z
N MET A 1 8.96 42.06 19.16
CA MET A 1 8.17 41.02 18.47
C MET A 1 6.72 41.16 18.92
N SER A 2 5.82 41.61 18.04
CA SER A 2 4.49 42.15 18.40
C SER A 2 3.54 41.10 18.99
N SER A 3 2.76 41.46 20.01
CA SER A 3 1.72 40.61 20.64
C SER A 3 0.72 40.04 19.64
N LYS A 4 0.50 40.76 18.52
CA LYS A 4 -0.32 40.32 17.39
C LYS A 4 0.27 39.08 16.71
N PHE A 5 1.58 39.06 16.49
CA PHE A 5 2.29 37.93 15.89
C PHE A 5 2.27 36.71 16.83
N LYS A 6 2.43 36.94 18.15
CA LYS A 6 2.35 35.87 19.15
C LYS A 6 0.97 35.23 19.16
N ASN A 7 -0.10 36.03 19.20
CA ASN A 7 -1.49 35.55 19.20
C ASN A 7 -1.88 34.81 17.91
N GLU A 8 -1.37 35.28 16.77
CA GLU A 8 -1.58 34.63 15.46
C GLU A 8 -0.86 33.28 15.39
N LEU A 9 0.35 33.18 15.98
CA LEU A 9 1.09 31.93 16.13
C LEU A 9 0.38 30.96 17.09
N THR A 10 -0.12 31.40 18.24
CA THR A 10 -0.87 30.53 19.17
C THR A 10 -2.19 30.05 18.56
N ALA A 11 -2.89 30.90 17.82
CA ALA A 11 -4.11 30.51 17.12
C ALA A 11 -3.83 29.48 16.00
N THR A 12 -2.75 29.68 15.24
CA THR A 12 -2.31 28.75 14.20
C THR A 12 -1.82 27.42 14.78
N PHE A 13 -1.10 27.47 15.91
CA PHE A 13 -0.66 26.30 16.66
C PHE A 13 -1.82 25.49 17.19
N SER A 14 -2.77 26.12 17.89
CA SER A 14 -3.96 25.47 18.43
C SER A 14 -4.78 24.78 17.33
N LYS A 15 -4.96 25.44 16.18
CA LYS A 15 -5.68 24.89 15.02
C LYS A 15 -5.00 23.67 14.39
N ASN A 16 -3.67 23.62 14.43
CA ASN A 16 -2.86 22.58 13.78
C ASN A 16 -2.04 21.75 14.78
N THR A 17 -2.51 21.62 16.03
CA THR A 17 -1.76 21.00 17.13
C THR A 17 -1.17 19.65 16.74
N TYR A 18 -1.94 18.77 16.09
CA TYR A 18 -1.46 17.45 15.65
C TYR A 18 -0.34 17.50 14.61
N LEU A 19 -0.36 18.47 13.69
CA LEU A 19 0.71 18.65 12.71
C LEU A 19 1.98 19.16 13.40
N PHE A 20 1.86 20.11 14.33
CA PHE A 20 3.01 20.60 15.09
C PHE A 20 3.60 19.52 15.99
N THR A 21 2.78 18.72 16.67
CA THR A 21 3.24 17.59 17.47
C THR A 21 3.92 16.52 16.61
N PHE A 22 3.36 16.22 15.43
CA PHE A 22 3.99 15.29 14.48
C PHE A 22 5.34 15.80 13.98
N LEU A 23 5.43 17.07 13.57
CA LEU A 23 6.68 17.70 13.16
C LEU A 23 7.71 17.74 14.29
N PHE A 24 7.28 17.99 15.53
CA PHE A 24 8.15 17.95 16.70
C PHE A 24 8.76 16.55 16.88
N PHE A 25 7.96 15.49 16.82
CA PHE A 25 8.47 14.11 16.88
C PHE A 25 9.43 13.82 15.73
N LEU A 26 9.14 14.30 14.52
CA LEU A 26 9.99 14.12 13.35
C LEU A 26 11.34 14.83 13.53
N ILE A 27 11.35 16.07 14.01
CA ILE A 27 12.58 16.84 14.29
C ILE A 27 13.40 16.18 15.41
N LEU A 28 12.76 15.79 16.51
CA LEU A 28 13.43 15.13 17.64
C LEU A 28 14.09 13.83 17.17
N TYR A 29 13.41 13.11 16.29
CA TYR A 29 13.93 11.90 15.68
C TYR A 29 15.09 12.18 14.70
N THR A 30 15.02 13.22 13.87
CA THR A 30 16.12 13.64 12.97
C THR A 30 17.37 14.04 13.76
N ILE A 31 17.22 14.68 14.92
CA ILE A 31 18.35 15.02 15.79
C ILE A 31 19.01 13.75 16.34
N CYS A 32 18.22 12.72 16.68
CA CYS A 32 18.75 11.42 17.10
C CYS A 32 19.47 10.69 15.95
N ASP A 33 18.91 10.73 14.73
CA ASP A 33 19.52 10.18 13.52
C ASP A 33 20.90 10.79 13.23
N PHE A 34 20.99 12.13 13.28
CA PHE A 34 22.23 12.84 13.03
C PHE A 34 23.32 12.51 14.06
N LYS A 35 22.96 12.42 15.35
CA LYS A 35 23.90 12.02 16.41
C LYS A 35 24.42 10.59 16.24
N PHE A 36 23.60 9.68 15.73
CA PHE A 36 23.99 8.30 15.49
C PHE A 36 24.89 8.17 14.25
N TYR A 37 24.60 8.95 13.20
CA TYR A 37 25.45 9.03 12.02
C TYR A 37 26.87 9.50 12.38
N GLU A 38 27.01 10.48 13.26
CA GLU A 38 28.32 10.91 13.76
C GLU A 38 29.07 9.80 14.51
N THR A 39 28.39 8.87 15.16
CA THR A 39 29.00 7.77 15.92
C THR A 39 29.31 6.50 15.10
N GLU A 40 28.45 6.13 14.15
CA GLU A 40 28.57 4.86 13.40
C GLU A 40 28.77 5.03 11.89
N GLY A 41 28.73 6.26 11.36
CA GLY A 41 28.93 6.56 9.94
C GLY A 41 27.77 6.13 9.02
N VAL A 42 26.65 5.68 9.59
CA VAL A 42 25.46 5.19 8.86
C VAL A 42 24.23 5.97 9.30
N HIS A 43 23.43 6.45 8.34
CA HIS A 43 22.17 7.10 8.64
C HIS A 43 21.19 6.07 9.21
N LEU A 44 20.57 6.41 10.33
CA LEU A 44 19.60 5.60 11.05
C LEU A 44 18.30 5.44 10.24
N ILE A 45 17.94 6.44 9.45
CA ILE A 45 16.88 6.38 8.44
C ILE A 45 17.46 6.73 7.06
N PRO A 46 17.62 5.73 6.19
CA PRO A 46 17.84 5.98 4.78
C PRO A 46 16.69 6.77 4.14
N LEU A 47 17.00 7.60 3.14
CA LEU A 47 16.03 8.40 2.37
C LEU A 47 14.78 7.61 1.93
N HIS A 48 14.96 6.34 1.59
CA HIS A 48 13.90 5.47 1.14
C HIS A 48 12.84 5.17 2.22
N ILE A 49 13.23 5.11 3.50
CA ILE A 49 12.28 4.95 4.62
C ILE A 49 11.46 6.22 4.82
N LEU A 50 12.05 7.40 4.67
CA LEU A 50 11.29 8.66 4.69
C LEU A 50 10.28 8.70 3.55
N ALA A 51 10.67 8.24 2.36
CA ALA A 51 9.78 8.15 1.22
C ALA A 51 8.61 7.17 1.47
N LEU A 52 8.87 6.02 2.12
CA LEU A 52 7.85 5.08 2.56
C LEU A 52 6.83 5.75 3.49
N ILE A 53 7.30 6.41 4.55
CA ILE A 53 6.44 7.10 5.53
C ILE A 53 5.62 8.20 4.85
N ALA A 54 6.25 8.98 3.97
CA ALA A 54 5.57 10.01 3.20
C ALA A 54 4.45 9.42 2.32
N GLY A 55 4.69 8.27 1.68
CA GLY A 55 3.69 7.56 0.88
C GLY A 55 2.48 7.12 1.70
N VAL A 56 2.70 6.53 2.88
CA VAL A 56 1.59 6.10 3.75
C VAL A 56 0.78 7.29 4.26
N ILE A 57 1.43 8.37 4.69
CA ILE A 57 0.76 9.58 5.18
C ILE A 57 -0.02 10.26 4.05
N PHE A 58 0.56 10.34 2.85
CA PHE A 58 -0.09 10.88 1.68
C PHE A 58 -1.40 10.14 1.38
N GLU A 59 -1.35 8.80 1.35
CA GLU A 59 -2.54 8.01 1.07
C GLU A 59 -3.55 8.05 2.22
N SER A 60 -3.07 8.05 3.46
CA SER A 60 -3.91 8.25 4.65
C SER A 60 -4.70 9.55 4.59
N LYS A 61 -4.06 10.66 4.21
CA LYS A 61 -4.73 11.96 4.00
C LYS A 61 -5.78 11.89 2.89
N LYS A 62 -5.52 11.16 1.81
CA LYS A 62 -6.48 10.99 0.71
C LYS A 62 -7.73 10.22 1.17
N ILE A 63 -7.54 9.16 1.96
CA ILE A 63 -8.62 8.34 2.52
C ILE A 63 -9.43 9.11 3.58
N THR A 64 -8.75 9.79 4.50
CA THR A 64 -9.41 10.47 5.61
C THR A 64 -10.03 11.81 5.22
N LYS A 65 -9.54 12.41 4.12
CA LYS A 65 -9.81 13.80 3.67
C LYS A 65 -9.31 14.90 4.62
N THR A 66 -8.83 14.54 5.81
CA THR A 66 -8.37 15.49 6.83
C THR A 66 -6.96 15.15 7.29
N TRP A 67 -6.09 16.15 7.31
CA TRP A 67 -4.72 16.01 7.82
C TRP A 67 -4.69 15.66 9.31
N THR A 68 -5.67 16.13 10.09
CA THR A 68 -5.74 15.90 11.53
C THR A 68 -5.77 14.42 11.90
N THR A 69 -6.59 13.63 11.21
CA THR A 69 -6.70 12.18 11.44
C THR A 69 -5.45 11.43 10.99
N ALA A 70 -4.88 11.80 9.83
CA ALA A 70 -3.65 11.20 9.32
C ALA A 70 -2.46 11.41 10.26
N PHE A 71 -2.33 12.60 10.85
CA PHE A 71 -1.30 12.89 11.85
C PHE A 71 -1.58 12.25 13.20
N LEU A 72 -2.85 12.18 13.64
CA LEU A 72 -3.22 11.48 14.87
C LEU A 72 -2.84 9.99 14.79
N ILE A 73 -3.12 9.31 13.67
CA ILE A 73 -2.67 7.93 13.43
C ILE A 73 -1.13 7.86 13.49
N GLY A 74 -0.43 8.84 12.90
CA GLY A 74 1.03 8.95 12.98
C GLY A 74 1.55 9.04 14.41
N ILE A 75 0.97 9.91 15.24
CA ILE A 75 1.36 10.09 16.64
C ILE A 75 1.11 8.81 17.45
N ILE A 76 -0.07 8.20 17.29
CA ILE A 76 -0.40 6.92 17.97
C ILE A 76 0.62 5.85 17.58
N SER A 77 0.94 5.76 16.29
CA SER A 77 1.91 4.79 15.77
C SER A 77 3.30 5.03 16.36
N PHE A 78 3.73 6.28 16.44
CA PHE A 78 5.00 6.67 17.06
C PHE A 78 5.09 6.24 18.52
N VAL A 79 4.07 6.56 19.32
CA VAL A 79 4.02 6.24 20.75
C VAL A 79 4.00 4.74 20.98
N LEU A 80 3.25 3.99 20.17
CA LEU A 80 3.17 2.53 20.29
C LEU A 80 4.48 1.85 19.89
N THR A 81 5.13 2.32 18.82
CA THR A 81 6.44 1.81 18.42
C THR A 81 7.48 2.04 19.51
N PHE A 82 7.51 3.23 20.12
CA PHE A 82 8.39 3.51 21.25
C PHE A 82 8.09 2.60 22.47
N SER A 83 6.80 2.41 22.76
CA SER A 83 6.36 1.53 23.85
C SER A 83 6.74 0.06 23.62
N LEU A 84 6.72 -0.39 22.36
CA LEU A 84 7.13 -1.74 21.97
C LEU A 84 8.65 -1.93 22.14
N GLY A 85 9.46 -0.92 21.82
CA GLY A 85 10.90 -0.92 22.09
C GLY A 85 11.22 -1.07 23.58
N LEU A 86 10.50 -0.33 24.44
CA LEU A 86 10.60 -0.46 25.90
C LEU A 86 10.23 -1.87 26.40
N PHE A 87 9.17 -2.46 25.83
CA PHE A 87 8.73 -3.80 26.20
C PHE A 87 9.73 -4.89 25.80
N LEU A 88 10.27 -4.83 24.57
CA LEU A 88 11.29 -5.77 24.10
C LEU A 88 12.56 -5.70 24.95
N TYR A 89 12.93 -4.50 25.38
CA TYR A 89 14.05 -4.29 26.28
C TYR A 89 13.82 -4.93 27.66
N TYR A 90 12.63 -4.77 28.25
CA TYR A 90 12.27 -5.33 29.56
C TYR A 90 12.35 -6.87 29.60
N ILE A 91 12.07 -7.54 28.47
CA ILE A 91 12.13 -9.01 28.35
C ILE A 91 13.55 -9.53 28.10
N SER A 92 14.50 -8.65 27.76
CA SER A 92 15.88 -9.06 27.47
C SER A 92 16.61 -9.51 28.74
N PRO A 93 17.07 -10.78 28.82
CA PRO A 93 17.53 -11.40 30.06
C PRO A 93 18.84 -10.83 30.65
N ASN A 94 19.52 -9.90 29.97
CA ASN A 94 20.84 -9.36 30.36
C ASN A 94 20.90 -7.82 30.49
N ALA A 95 19.76 -7.13 30.52
CA ALA A 95 19.72 -5.68 30.34
C ALA A 95 19.83 -4.88 31.66
N LYS A 96 21.00 -4.26 31.93
CA LYS A 96 21.12 -3.16 32.91
C LYS A 96 20.47 -1.91 32.30
N PHE A 97 19.47 -1.30 32.96
CA PHE A 97 18.72 -0.14 32.47
C PHE A 97 19.63 0.92 31.83
N ASP A 98 19.72 0.92 30.51
CA ASP A 98 20.45 1.90 29.71
C ASP A 98 19.50 2.52 28.69
N LEU A 99 19.18 3.79 28.93
CA LEU A 99 18.28 4.58 28.10
C LEU A 99 18.84 4.74 26.67
N MET A 100 20.17 4.73 26.51
CA MET A 100 20.84 4.84 25.21
C MET A 100 20.66 3.55 24.40
N LEU A 101 20.73 2.39 25.05
CA LEU A 101 20.48 1.10 24.39
C LEU A 101 19.00 0.91 24.02
N ILE A 102 18.07 1.34 24.88
CA ILE A 102 16.62 1.35 24.58
C ILE A 102 16.35 2.23 23.37
N LEU A 103 16.92 3.43 23.32
CA LEU A 103 16.80 4.34 22.19
C LEU A 103 17.33 3.67 20.93
N ASN A 104 18.54 3.12 20.94
CA ASN A 104 19.13 2.47 19.76
C ASN A 104 18.27 1.32 19.21
N VAL A 105 17.79 0.42 20.07
CA VAL A 105 16.91 -0.69 19.66
C VAL A 105 15.56 -0.18 19.14
N SER A 106 14.98 0.78 19.86
CA SER A 106 13.70 1.37 19.48
C SER A 106 13.81 2.04 18.11
N ILE A 107 14.89 2.79 17.87
CA ILE A 107 15.11 3.54 16.65
C ILE A 107 15.41 2.59 15.47
N LEU A 108 16.20 1.52 15.66
CA LEU A 108 16.47 0.53 14.61
C LEU A 108 15.18 -0.20 14.16
N ALA A 109 14.35 -0.62 15.12
CA ALA A 109 13.08 -1.29 14.83
C ALA A 109 11.98 -0.31 14.38
N TRP A 110 12.18 1.00 14.60
CA TRP A 110 11.14 2.01 14.49
C TRP A 110 10.50 2.07 13.10
N PRO A 111 11.25 2.15 11.97
CA PRO A 111 10.65 2.30 10.65
C PRO A 111 9.62 1.23 10.30
N ILE A 112 9.98 -0.03 10.53
CA ILE A 112 9.15 -1.19 10.16
C ILE A 112 7.96 -1.30 11.12
N ALA A 113 8.22 -1.19 12.42
CA ALA A 113 7.17 -1.25 13.43
C ALA A 113 6.17 -0.09 13.30
N PHE A 114 6.66 1.14 13.09
CA PHE A 114 5.85 2.32 12.82
C PHE A 114 4.97 2.10 11.59
N PHE A 115 5.54 1.62 10.49
CA PHE A 115 4.81 1.38 9.25
C PHE A 115 3.68 0.36 9.45
N ILE A 116 3.97 -0.78 10.06
CA ILE A 116 2.97 -1.84 10.33
C ILE A 116 1.85 -1.30 11.21
N ILE A 117 2.20 -0.63 12.31
CA ILE A 117 1.23 -0.07 13.26
C ILE A 117 0.39 1.01 12.58
N TYR A 118 1.00 1.91 11.82
CA TYR A 118 0.31 2.97 11.09
C TYR A 118 -0.73 2.41 10.14
N VAL A 119 -0.33 1.41 9.35
CA VAL A 119 -1.20 0.78 8.36
C VAL A 119 -2.37 0.06 9.04
N ILE A 120 -2.14 -0.62 10.18
CA ILE A 120 -3.21 -1.24 10.99
C ILE A 120 -4.16 -0.20 11.59
N TYR A 121 -3.65 0.88 12.17
CA TYR A 121 -4.50 1.91 12.78
C TYR A 121 -5.25 2.72 11.72
N SER A 122 -4.63 3.01 10.59
CA SER A 122 -5.32 3.58 9.44
C SER A 122 -6.54 2.74 9.08
N ARG A 123 -6.38 1.40 9.09
CA ARG A 123 -7.47 0.43 8.92
C ARG A 123 -8.61 0.61 9.91
N ILE A 124 -8.28 0.62 11.20
CA ILE A 124 -9.25 0.70 12.29
C ILE A 124 -10.03 2.02 12.22
N PHE A 125 -9.32 3.14 12.06
CA PHE A 125 -9.92 4.47 12.06
C PHE A 125 -10.76 4.75 10.80
N ASN A 126 -10.46 4.11 9.67
CA ASN A 126 -11.11 4.39 8.39
C ASN A 126 -11.78 3.16 7.75
N LYS A 127 -12.28 2.19 8.55
CA LYS A 127 -12.85 0.91 8.06
C LYS A 127 -13.80 1.06 6.86
N LYS A 128 -14.65 2.11 6.87
CA LYS A 128 -15.63 2.39 5.79
C LYS A 128 -15.07 3.09 4.55
N ARG A 129 -13.88 3.70 4.63
CA ARG A 129 -13.30 4.54 3.55
C ARG A 129 -12.06 3.92 2.88
N ILE A 130 -11.47 2.91 3.50
CA ILE A 130 -10.23 2.27 3.03
C ILE A 130 -10.48 1.18 1.99
N ALA A 131 -11.66 0.59 1.95
CA ALA A 131 -12.03 -0.25 0.83
C ALA A 131 -12.43 0.69 -0.31
N PRO A 132 -11.53 1.01 -1.27
CA PRO A 132 -11.95 1.77 -2.43
C PRO A 132 -12.99 0.92 -3.15
N GLN A 133 -14.04 1.56 -3.64
CA GLN A 133 -15.05 0.87 -4.40
C GLN A 133 -14.38 0.25 -5.63
N LEU A 134 -14.40 -1.08 -5.74
CA LEU A 134 -13.88 -1.79 -6.90
C LEU A 134 -14.89 -1.67 -8.03
N THR A 135 -14.39 -1.51 -9.24
CA THR A 135 -15.17 -1.51 -10.47
C THR A 135 -14.63 -2.57 -11.42
N GLU A 136 -15.42 -2.95 -12.42
CA GLU A 136 -14.97 -3.83 -13.52
C GLU A 136 -13.71 -3.28 -14.19
N GLY A 137 -13.57 -1.95 -14.29
CA GLY A 137 -12.39 -1.29 -14.81
C GLY A 137 -11.16 -1.53 -13.93
N THR A 138 -11.29 -1.41 -12.61
CA THR A 138 -10.16 -1.72 -11.70
C THR A 138 -9.74 -3.19 -11.78
N THR A 139 -10.69 -4.12 -11.85
CA THR A 139 -10.38 -5.55 -11.94
C THR A 139 -9.77 -5.91 -13.29
N LEU A 140 -10.17 -5.19 -14.35
CA LEU A 140 -9.58 -5.27 -15.68
C LEU A 140 -8.10 -4.84 -15.68
N ILE A 141 -7.78 -3.69 -15.08
CA ILE A 141 -6.38 -3.20 -14.97
C ILE A 141 -5.53 -4.23 -14.22
N LEU A 142 -6.03 -4.74 -13.09
CA LEU A 142 -5.34 -5.76 -12.30
C LEU A 142 -5.09 -7.04 -13.13
N SER A 143 -6.10 -7.48 -13.89
CA SER A 143 -6.00 -8.68 -14.72
C SER A 143 -5.00 -8.50 -15.88
N ILE A 144 -5.01 -7.36 -16.57
CA ILE A 144 -4.02 -7.05 -17.61
C ILE A 144 -2.61 -7.00 -17.03
N SER A 145 -2.46 -6.41 -15.83
CA SER A 145 -1.17 -6.34 -15.14
C SER A 145 -0.67 -7.74 -14.76
N MET A 146 -1.58 -8.64 -14.38
CA MET A 146 -1.20 -10.02 -14.05
C MET A 146 -0.75 -10.78 -15.29
N ILE A 147 -1.42 -10.58 -16.43
CA ILE A 147 -0.99 -11.12 -17.72
C ILE A 147 0.40 -10.58 -18.09
N TYR A 148 0.62 -9.26 -17.97
CA TYR A 148 1.94 -8.66 -18.21
C TYR A 148 3.01 -9.28 -17.32
N TRP A 149 2.75 -9.40 -16.01
CA TRP A 149 3.68 -10.00 -15.06
C TRP A 149 4.05 -11.44 -15.45
N VAL A 150 3.08 -12.25 -15.89
CA VAL A 150 3.32 -13.62 -16.33
C VAL A 150 4.18 -13.65 -17.61
N ILE A 151 3.90 -12.77 -18.59
CA ILE A 151 4.68 -12.68 -19.84
C ILE A 151 6.12 -12.27 -19.55
N ASP A 152 6.30 -11.22 -18.75
CA ASP A 152 7.61 -10.65 -18.41
C ASP A 152 8.50 -11.63 -17.63
N ASN A 153 7.92 -12.59 -16.89
CA ASN A 153 8.67 -13.63 -16.18
C ASN A 153 9.02 -14.84 -17.05
N GLY A 154 8.55 -14.86 -18.30
CA GLY A 154 8.77 -15.93 -19.26
C GLY A 154 7.80 -17.10 -19.06
N LEU A 155 6.77 -17.16 -19.91
CA LEU A 155 5.79 -18.25 -19.98
C LEU A 155 6.42 -19.66 -20.05
N ALA A 156 7.63 -19.77 -20.62
CA ALA A 156 8.32 -21.02 -20.88
C ALA A 156 9.14 -21.56 -19.68
N ARG A 157 9.22 -20.85 -18.55
CA ARG A 157 9.97 -21.31 -17.36
C ARG A 157 9.10 -22.07 -16.34
N PHE A 158 7.82 -22.28 -16.64
CA PHE A 158 6.88 -22.98 -15.75
C PHE A 158 6.86 -24.50 -16.02
N ASP A 159 7.98 -25.16 -15.70
CA ASP A 159 8.09 -26.62 -15.84
C ASP A 159 7.32 -27.39 -14.75
N ASN A 160 7.01 -26.72 -13.62
CA ASN A 160 6.27 -27.33 -12.52
C ASN A 160 4.75 -27.35 -12.80
N ILE A 161 4.13 -28.52 -12.60
CA ILE A 161 2.68 -28.71 -12.77
C ILE A 161 1.84 -27.75 -11.92
N ILE A 162 2.31 -27.40 -10.72
CA ILE A 162 1.64 -26.45 -9.83
C ILE A 162 1.58 -25.07 -10.48
N LEU A 163 2.68 -24.63 -11.09
CA LEU A 163 2.76 -23.33 -11.76
C LEU A 163 1.90 -23.30 -13.03
N ARG A 164 1.79 -24.42 -13.75
CA ARG A 164 0.89 -24.54 -14.91
C ARG A 164 -0.57 -24.42 -14.52
N ILE A 165 -1.00 -25.10 -13.45
CA ILE A 165 -2.36 -24.99 -12.92
C ILE A 165 -2.65 -23.55 -12.47
N PHE A 166 -1.71 -22.93 -11.75
CA PHE A 166 -1.83 -21.54 -11.34
C PHE A 166 -2.00 -20.60 -12.55
N LEU A 167 -1.21 -20.79 -13.61
CA LEU A 167 -1.30 -20.00 -14.82
C LEU A 167 -2.64 -20.15 -15.54
N ILE A 168 -3.21 -21.36 -15.59
CA ILE A 168 -4.57 -21.59 -16.14
C ILE A 168 -5.62 -20.82 -15.34
N ILE A 169 -5.53 -20.84 -14.00
CA ILE A 169 -6.45 -20.09 -13.13
C ILE A 169 -6.32 -18.59 -13.40
N VAL A 170 -5.09 -18.08 -13.46
CA VAL A 170 -4.81 -16.66 -13.71
C VAL A 170 -5.40 -16.20 -15.04
N ILE A 171 -5.17 -16.94 -16.12
CA ILE A 171 -5.70 -16.61 -17.43
C ILE A 171 -7.24 -16.68 -17.41
N SER A 172 -7.82 -17.73 -16.83
CA SER A 172 -9.26 -17.91 -16.78
C SER A 172 -9.97 -16.78 -16.03
N LEU A 173 -9.46 -16.38 -14.86
CA LEU A 173 -10.02 -15.29 -14.07
C LEU A 173 -9.78 -13.92 -14.71
N SER A 174 -8.65 -13.75 -15.42
CA SER A 174 -8.38 -12.52 -16.18
C SER A 174 -9.34 -12.37 -17.37
N LEU A 175 -9.60 -13.45 -18.11
CA LEU A 175 -10.59 -13.50 -19.17
C LEU A 175 -12.02 -13.27 -18.63
N PHE A 176 -12.32 -13.82 -17.46
CA PHE A 176 -13.60 -13.56 -16.78
C PHE A 176 -13.78 -12.08 -16.42
N SER A 177 -12.72 -11.40 -15.93
CA SER A 177 -12.77 -9.96 -15.68
C SER A 177 -12.93 -9.16 -16.98
N LEU A 178 -12.25 -9.55 -18.06
CA LEU A 178 -12.42 -8.96 -19.38
C LEU A 178 -13.86 -9.08 -19.87
N PHE A 179 -14.44 -10.28 -19.78
CA PHE A 179 -15.82 -10.53 -20.20
C PHE A 179 -16.80 -9.63 -19.46
N ASN A 180 -16.70 -9.53 -18.13
CA ASN A 180 -17.59 -8.67 -17.34
C ASN A 180 -17.39 -7.18 -17.65
N ALA A 181 -16.17 -6.71 -17.89
CA ALA A 181 -15.91 -5.30 -18.22
C ALA A 181 -16.46 -4.85 -19.58
N PHE A 182 -16.83 -5.78 -20.48
CA PHE A 182 -17.41 -5.49 -21.79
C PHE A 182 -18.89 -5.86 -21.92
N THR A 183 -19.36 -6.79 -21.10
CA THR A 183 -20.72 -7.28 -21.15
C THR A 183 -21.50 -6.57 -20.06
N LYS A 184 -22.49 -5.74 -20.43
CA LYS A 184 -23.36 -5.01 -19.50
C LYS A 184 -24.34 -5.94 -18.76
N ILE A 185 -23.89 -7.14 -18.38
CA ILE A 185 -24.67 -8.10 -17.60
C ILE A 185 -24.73 -7.55 -16.18
N TYR A 186 -25.91 -7.60 -15.58
CA TYR A 186 -26.07 -7.24 -14.18
C TYR A 186 -25.11 -8.05 -13.29
N LEU A 187 -24.30 -7.34 -12.51
CA LEU A 187 -23.34 -7.93 -11.58
C LEU A 187 -24.10 -8.58 -10.41
N SER A 188 -24.34 -9.89 -10.49
CA SER A 188 -24.86 -10.65 -9.35
C SER A 188 -23.86 -10.68 -8.20
N ASP A 189 -24.34 -10.90 -6.97
CA ASP A 189 -23.50 -10.96 -5.78
C ASP A 189 -22.39 -12.03 -5.89
N THR A 190 -22.67 -13.13 -6.59
CA THR A 190 -21.67 -14.16 -6.86
C THR A 190 -20.54 -13.63 -7.77
N ILE A 191 -20.89 -12.90 -8.83
CA ILE A 191 -19.89 -12.33 -9.74
C ILE A 191 -19.06 -11.27 -9.01
N LYS A 192 -19.71 -10.39 -8.24
CA LYS A 192 -19.04 -9.39 -7.39
C LYS A 192 -18.06 -10.06 -6.43
N LEU A 193 -18.49 -11.11 -5.75
CA LEU A 193 -17.65 -11.86 -4.82
C LEU A 193 -16.43 -12.46 -5.52
N ILE A 194 -16.61 -13.12 -6.67
CA ILE A 194 -15.50 -13.71 -7.44
C ILE A 194 -14.50 -12.64 -7.88
N LEU A 195 -14.96 -11.55 -8.50
CA LEU A 195 -14.10 -10.47 -8.99
C LEU A 195 -13.38 -9.74 -7.85
N SER A 196 -14.07 -9.60 -6.73
CA SER A 196 -13.54 -9.00 -5.51
C SER A 196 -12.43 -9.87 -4.91
N ILE A 197 -12.68 -11.16 -4.69
CA ILE A 197 -11.64 -12.09 -4.21
C ILE A 197 -10.45 -12.13 -5.17
N TRP A 198 -10.71 -12.22 -6.47
CA TRP A 198 -9.67 -12.22 -7.50
C TRP A 198 -8.78 -10.97 -7.45
N SER A 199 -9.39 -9.80 -7.32
CA SER A 199 -8.66 -8.53 -7.19
C SER A 199 -7.81 -8.47 -5.93
N SER A 200 -8.32 -9.01 -4.81
CA SER A 200 -7.53 -9.10 -3.57
C SER A 200 -6.33 -10.02 -3.71
N ILE A 201 -6.48 -11.15 -4.42
CA ILE A 201 -5.38 -12.07 -4.70
C ILE A 201 -4.31 -11.39 -5.56
N ILE A 202 -4.69 -10.74 -6.66
CA ILE A 202 -3.74 -10.02 -7.53
C ILE A 202 -3.00 -8.92 -6.75
N MET A 203 -3.74 -8.11 -5.97
CA MET A 203 -3.13 -7.05 -5.18
C MET A 203 -2.15 -7.58 -4.14
N MET A 204 -2.47 -8.70 -3.47
CA MET A 204 -1.57 -9.37 -2.54
C MET A 204 -0.34 -9.97 -3.25
N PHE A 205 -0.52 -10.46 -4.48
CA PHE A 205 0.58 -10.99 -5.27
C PHE A 205 1.57 -9.89 -5.65
N PHE A 206 1.11 -8.77 -6.22
CA PHE A 206 1.98 -7.64 -6.57
C PHE A 206 2.60 -6.95 -5.36
N ALA A 207 1.91 -6.98 -4.23
CA ALA A 207 2.45 -6.55 -2.95
C ALA A 207 3.71 -7.33 -2.55
N ILE A 208 3.61 -8.66 -2.57
CA ILE A 208 4.72 -9.55 -2.22
C ILE A 208 5.85 -9.41 -3.23
N ASP A 209 5.54 -9.38 -4.53
CA ASP A 209 6.54 -9.24 -5.59
C ASP A 209 7.29 -7.90 -5.49
N ASN A 210 6.59 -6.80 -5.18
CA ASN A 210 7.23 -5.50 -4.97
C ASN A 210 8.12 -5.49 -3.72
N LEU A 211 7.66 -6.07 -2.61
CA LEU A 211 8.49 -6.23 -1.41
C LEU A 211 9.76 -7.03 -1.71
N HIS A 212 9.62 -8.16 -2.42
CA HIS A 212 10.76 -8.98 -2.82
C HIS A 212 11.75 -8.20 -3.70
N GLY A 213 11.26 -7.47 -4.70
CA GLY A 213 12.10 -6.61 -5.55
C GLY A 213 12.82 -5.52 -4.77
N ILE A 214 12.15 -4.92 -3.77
CA ILE A 214 12.73 -3.89 -2.91
C ILE A 214 13.83 -4.49 -2.00
N PHE A 215 13.59 -5.64 -1.37
CA PHE A 215 14.61 -6.26 -0.50
C PHE A 215 15.84 -6.74 -1.27
N TYR A 216 15.64 -7.23 -2.50
CA TYR A 216 16.75 -7.67 -3.34
C TYR A 216 17.61 -6.48 -3.81
N ASN A 217 16.98 -5.37 -4.22
CA ASN A 217 17.68 -4.19 -4.76
C ASN A 217 18.14 -3.19 -3.68
N GLY A 218 17.50 -3.18 -2.51
CA GLY A 218 17.76 -2.23 -1.43
C GLY A 218 19.11 -2.42 -0.72
N ASN A 219 19.72 -3.60 -0.85
CA ASN A 219 21.05 -3.89 -0.29
C ASN A 219 22.20 -3.39 -1.17
N ILE A 220 21.92 -2.85 -2.36
CA ILE A 220 22.93 -2.35 -3.33
C ILE A 220 23.21 -0.85 -3.10
N VAL A 221 22.56 -0.22 -2.13
CA VAL A 221 22.62 1.24 -1.89
C VAL A 221 23.84 1.64 -1.08
N SER A 222 24.99 1.61 -1.75
CA SER A 222 26.22 2.31 -1.33
C SER A 222 26.78 3.22 -2.43
N THR A 223 26.00 3.50 -3.47
CA THR A 223 26.46 4.21 -4.68
C THR A 223 26.01 5.68 -4.69
N ASN A 224 26.99 6.57 -4.85
CA ASN A 224 26.91 8.04 -4.88
C ASN A 224 26.08 8.64 -6.05
N GLU A 225 25.11 7.92 -6.62
CA GLU A 225 24.34 8.37 -7.80
C GLU A 225 22.94 8.85 -7.40
N LEU A 226 22.72 10.17 -7.48
CA LEU A 226 21.46 10.84 -7.17
C LEU A 226 20.25 10.25 -7.92
N VAL A 227 20.46 9.74 -9.13
CA VAL A 227 19.43 9.08 -9.95
C VAL A 227 18.96 7.77 -9.32
N GLN A 228 19.90 6.92 -8.85
CA GLN A 228 19.57 5.67 -8.19
C GLN A 228 18.86 5.91 -6.85
N GLY A 229 19.34 6.88 -6.06
CA GLY A 229 18.70 7.28 -4.81
C GLY A 229 17.26 7.78 -5.00
N THR A 230 17.01 8.58 -6.04
CA THR A 230 15.67 9.08 -6.38
C THR A 230 14.76 7.93 -6.82
N TYR A 231 15.26 7.03 -7.66
CA TYR A 231 14.52 5.87 -8.12
C TYR A 231 14.04 4.98 -6.97
N ILE A 232 14.93 4.68 -6.02
CA ILE A 232 14.61 3.88 -4.84
C ILE A 232 13.64 4.63 -3.92
N ALA A 233 13.82 5.93 -3.73
CA ALA A 233 12.88 6.74 -2.96
C ALA A 233 11.46 6.68 -3.56
N ILE A 234 11.32 6.78 -4.88
CA ILE A 234 10.01 6.65 -5.53
C ILE A 234 9.44 5.25 -5.31
N GLN A 235 10.21 4.17 -5.46
CA GLN A 235 9.74 2.81 -5.20
C GLN A 235 9.16 2.65 -3.79
N TYR A 236 9.89 3.12 -2.78
CA TYR A 236 9.42 3.05 -1.39
C TYR A 236 8.22 3.96 -1.15
N PHE A 237 8.16 5.14 -1.77
CA PHE A 237 6.96 5.98 -1.73
C PHE A 237 5.73 5.27 -2.29
N LEU A 238 5.85 4.63 -3.45
CA LEU A 238 4.76 3.85 -4.06
C LEU A 238 4.34 2.67 -3.16
N LEU A 239 5.31 1.98 -2.54
CA LEU A 239 5.04 0.95 -1.52
C LEU A 239 4.26 1.53 -0.32
N GLY A 240 4.59 2.74 0.09
CA GLY A 240 3.88 3.45 1.15
C GLY A 240 2.43 3.71 0.78
N VAL A 241 2.19 4.24 -0.42
CA VAL A 241 0.85 4.48 -0.96
C VAL A 241 0.04 3.18 -1.06
N SER A 242 0.66 2.09 -1.51
CA SER A 242 -0.04 0.82 -1.70
C SER A 242 -0.32 0.06 -0.41
N SER A 243 0.49 0.25 0.63
CA SER A 243 0.50 -0.54 1.86
C SER A 243 -0.85 -0.68 2.57
N ILE A 244 -1.63 0.40 2.63
CA ILE A 244 -2.96 0.42 3.26
C ILE A 244 -3.92 -0.50 2.50
N TYR A 245 -3.83 -0.52 1.18
CA TYR A 245 -4.62 -1.41 0.33
C TYR A 245 -4.11 -2.85 0.41
N MET A 246 -2.79 -3.04 0.52
CA MET A 246 -2.19 -4.37 0.70
C MET A 246 -2.66 -5.03 1.99
N ILE A 247 -2.60 -4.33 3.14
CA ILE A 247 -3.07 -4.89 4.41
C ILE A 247 -4.56 -5.16 4.38
N GLN A 248 -5.35 -4.29 3.76
CA GLN A 248 -6.80 -4.46 3.69
C GLN A 248 -7.13 -5.71 2.89
N ASN A 249 -6.53 -5.89 1.71
CA ASN A 249 -6.70 -7.09 0.88
C ASN A 249 -6.21 -8.35 1.60
N PHE A 250 -5.05 -8.30 2.25
CA PHE A 250 -4.53 -9.40 3.06
C PHE A 250 -5.52 -9.82 4.16
N MET A 251 -6.02 -8.86 4.93
CA MET A 251 -6.93 -9.13 6.04
C MET A 251 -8.29 -9.68 5.59
N MET A 252 -8.79 -9.25 4.42
CA MET A 252 -10.01 -9.81 3.83
C MET A 252 -9.81 -11.25 3.35
N LEU A 253 -8.65 -11.58 2.78
CA LEU A 253 -8.33 -12.94 2.34
C LEU A 253 -8.08 -13.89 3.52
N ILE A 254 -7.23 -13.52 4.47
CA ILE A 254 -6.90 -14.36 5.62
C ILE A 254 -8.10 -14.57 6.55
N GLY A 255 -9.09 -13.67 6.50
CA GLY A 255 -10.35 -13.80 7.23
C GLY A 255 -11.14 -15.06 6.88
N PHE A 256 -10.97 -15.61 5.68
CA PHE A 256 -11.58 -16.88 5.25
C PHE A 256 -10.88 -18.12 5.81
N LEU A 257 -9.71 -17.99 6.43
CA LEU A 257 -9.04 -19.13 7.06
C LEU A 257 -9.63 -19.38 8.46
N PRO A 258 -9.88 -20.65 8.83
CA PRO A 258 -10.31 -20.97 10.18
C PRO A 258 -9.21 -20.60 11.18
N SER A 259 -9.57 -19.82 12.21
CA SER A 259 -8.61 -19.53 13.28
C SER A 259 -8.37 -20.81 14.09
N TRP A 260 -7.12 -21.09 14.46
CA TRP A 260 -6.74 -22.25 15.27
C TRP A 260 -7.50 -22.36 16.62
N LYS A 261 -8.11 -21.25 17.09
CA LYS A 261 -8.89 -21.19 18.34
C LYS A 261 -10.43 -21.22 18.13
N MET A 262 -10.94 -21.30 16.91
CA MET A 262 -12.39 -21.36 16.65
C MET A 262 -12.90 -22.81 16.60
N PHE A 263 -13.15 -23.37 17.78
CA PHE A 263 -13.81 -24.67 17.94
C PHE A 263 -15.34 -24.60 17.71
N PHE A 264 -15.91 -23.41 17.51
CA PHE A 264 -17.36 -23.20 17.33
C PHE A 264 -17.71 -22.79 15.89
N PHE A 265 -18.27 -23.74 15.14
CA PHE A 265 -18.67 -23.62 13.73
C PHE A 265 -19.59 -22.42 13.44
N VAL A 266 -20.50 -22.08 14.37
CA VAL A 266 -21.48 -20.98 14.19
C VAL A 266 -20.81 -19.61 14.13
N LYS A 267 -19.85 -19.33 15.04
CA LYS A 267 -19.13 -18.04 15.06
C LYS A 267 -18.27 -17.86 13.81
N TYR A 268 -17.68 -18.95 13.32
CA TYR A 268 -16.93 -18.95 12.08
C TYR A 268 -17.83 -18.69 10.86
N SER A 269 -18.98 -19.36 10.77
CA SER A 269 -19.94 -19.17 9.68
C SER A 269 -20.44 -17.72 9.59
N ASN A 270 -20.79 -17.11 10.73
CA ASN A 270 -21.22 -15.70 10.76
C ASN A 270 -20.11 -14.77 10.26
N LYS A 271 -18.87 -14.97 10.71
CA LYS A 271 -17.71 -14.19 10.26
C LYS A 271 -17.45 -14.35 8.76
N VAL A 272 -17.58 -15.57 8.22
CA VAL A 272 -17.44 -15.82 6.78
C VAL A 272 -18.56 -15.12 5.99
N SER A 273 -19.78 -15.11 6.52
CA SER A 273 -20.90 -14.38 5.92
C SER A 273 -20.64 -12.87 5.89
N GLU A 274 -20.18 -12.29 7.00
CA GLU A 274 -19.78 -10.89 7.08
C GLU A 274 -18.69 -10.55 6.07
N LEU A 275 -17.65 -11.39 5.94
CA LEU A 275 -16.57 -11.20 4.97
C LEU A 275 -17.05 -11.29 3.52
N LYS A 276 -17.98 -12.21 3.23
CA LYS A 276 -18.61 -12.28 1.89
C LYS A 276 -19.33 -10.98 1.57
N ASN A 277 -20.11 -10.45 2.52
CA ASN A 277 -20.80 -9.18 2.34
C ASN A 277 -19.81 -8.02 2.19
N GLU A 278 -18.75 -7.96 3.00
CA GLU A 278 -17.68 -6.95 2.82
C GLU A 278 -17.04 -7.02 1.42
N HIS A 279 -16.88 -8.22 0.85
CA HIS A 279 -16.40 -8.40 -0.52
C HIS A 279 -17.42 -8.01 -1.60
N ILE A 280 -18.71 -8.22 -1.37
CA ILE A 280 -19.79 -7.86 -2.29
C ILE A 280 -20.01 -6.34 -2.26
N ASP A 281 -20.17 -5.76 -1.07
CA ASP A 281 -20.51 -4.34 -0.84
C ASP A 281 -19.43 -3.39 -1.36
N ARG A 282 -18.16 -3.81 -1.37
CA ARG A 282 -17.07 -3.00 -1.92
C ARG A 282 -17.07 -2.96 -3.45
N TYR A 283 -17.76 -3.86 -4.13
CA TYR A 283 -17.85 -3.85 -5.59
C TYR A 283 -18.98 -2.93 -6.05
N SER A 284 -18.70 -2.04 -7.00
CA SER A 284 -19.67 -1.06 -7.46
C SER A 284 -20.86 -1.71 -8.15
N ASP A 285 -22.06 -1.22 -7.84
CA ASP A 285 -23.26 -1.51 -8.61
C ASP A 285 -23.26 -0.82 -9.97
N THR A 286 -22.41 0.21 -10.15
CA THR A 286 -22.30 0.94 -11.40
C THR A 286 -21.33 0.25 -12.34
N GLN A 287 -21.80 -0.05 -13.56
CA GLN A 287 -20.97 -0.65 -14.59
C GLN A 287 -20.10 0.38 -15.28
N VAL A 288 -18.89 -0.04 -15.64
CA VAL A 288 -17.95 0.81 -16.36
C VAL A 288 -18.40 0.94 -17.81
N SER A 289 -18.22 2.12 -18.41
CA SER A 289 -18.60 2.30 -19.81
C SER A 289 -17.67 1.49 -20.72
N LYS A 290 -18.22 0.89 -21.79
CA LYS A 290 -17.39 0.14 -22.77
C LYS A 290 -16.27 1.01 -23.36
N SER A 291 -16.47 2.32 -23.46
CA SER A 291 -15.43 3.25 -23.92
C SER A 291 -14.27 3.33 -22.93
N ASP A 292 -14.55 3.35 -21.62
CA ASP A 292 -13.52 3.38 -20.59
C ASP A 292 -12.75 2.06 -20.54
N SER A 293 -13.44 0.93 -20.70
CA SER A 293 -12.80 -0.39 -20.81
C SER A 293 -11.87 -0.48 -22.02
N LYS A 294 -12.27 0.07 -23.18
CA LYS A 294 -11.40 0.15 -24.37
C LYS A 294 -10.18 1.04 -24.14
N PHE A 295 -10.39 2.24 -23.60
CA PHE A 295 -9.30 3.15 -23.26
C PHE A 295 -8.33 2.51 -22.27
N CYS A 296 -8.85 1.81 -21.26
CA CYS A 296 -8.06 1.05 -20.29
C CYS A 296 -7.13 0.04 -20.97
N ILE A 297 -7.67 -0.82 -21.84
CA ILE A 297 -6.86 -1.82 -22.55
C ILE A 297 -5.77 -1.17 -23.38
N LEU A 298 -6.12 -0.14 -24.17
CA LEU A 298 -5.15 0.55 -25.03
C LEU A 298 -4.06 1.20 -24.19
N PHE A 299 -4.43 1.99 -23.20
CA PHE A 299 -3.47 2.72 -22.37
C PHE A 299 -2.53 1.78 -21.60
N VAL A 300 -3.10 0.84 -20.84
CA VAL A 300 -2.33 -0.09 -20.00
C VAL A 300 -1.53 -1.05 -20.88
N GLY A 301 -2.13 -1.56 -21.96
CA GLY A 301 -1.47 -2.44 -22.91
C GLY A 301 -0.28 -1.77 -23.60
N THR A 302 -0.41 -0.51 -24.01
CA THR A 302 0.69 0.25 -24.61
C THR A 302 1.83 0.48 -23.61
N ILE A 303 1.53 0.88 -22.37
CA ILE A 303 2.55 1.06 -21.33
C ILE A 303 3.33 -0.24 -21.07
N PHE A 304 2.62 -1.36 -20.89
CA PHE A 304 3.26 -2.64 -20.62
C PHE A 304 3.99 -3.20 -21.83
N PHE A 305 3.48 -3.00 -23.05
CA PHE A 305 4.17 -3.38 -24.28
C PHE A 305 5.51 -2.65 -24.41
N PHE A 306 5.51 -1.34 -24.22
CA PHE A 306 6.76 -0.57 -24.26
C PHE A 306 7.73 -0.97 -23.15
N ASN A 307 7.23 -1.21 -21.94
CA ASN A 307 8.10 -1.66 -20.86
C ASN A 307 8.70 -3.05 -21.11
N TYR A 308 7.91 -3.97 -21.66
CA TYR A 308 8.36 -5.31 -22.02
C TYR A 308 9.45 -5.29 -23.09
N TYR A 309 9.29 -4.45 -24.13
CA TYR A 309 10.23 -4.43 -25.25
C TYR A 309 11.50 -3.61 -24.96
N PHE A 310 11.38 -2.51 -24.23
CA PHE A 310 12.49 -1.58 -23.98
C PHE A 310 13.12 -1.72 -22.58
N GLU A 311 12.56 -2.54 -21.70
CA GLU A 311 13.02 -2.77 -20.32
C GLU A 311 13.28 -1.46 -19.54
N ILE A 312 12.42 -0.46 -19.77
CA ILE A 312 12.62 0.92 -19.28
C ILE A 312 12.77 0.95 -17.76
N VAL A 313 11.90 0.21 -17.06
CA VAL A 313 11.87 0.08 -15.62
C VAL A 313 11.49 -1.35 -15.21
N PRO A 314 11.91 -1.81 -14.02
CA PRO A 314 11.44 -3.06 -13.44
C PRO A 314 9.92 -3.22 -13.46
N ARG A 315 9.47 -4.45 -13.73
CA ARG A 315 8.05 -4.82 -13.85
C ARG A 315 7.20 -4.35 -12.67
N GLN A 316 7.70 -4.48 -11.43
CA GLN A 316 6.95 -4.09 -10.24
C GLN A 316 6.69 -2.59 -10.23
N PHE A 317 7.69 -1.81 -10.62
CA PHE A 317 7.60 -0.37 -10.66
C PHE A 317 6.57 0.09 -11.70
N ILE A 318 6.61 -0.43 -12.93
CA ILE A 318 5.66 0.00 -13.96
C ILE A 318 4.21 -0.39 -13.62
N ILE A 319 4.00 -1.55 -12.99
CA ILE A 319 2.67 -2.01 -12.56
C ILE A 319 2.11 -1.03 -11.52
N TRP A 320 2.88 -0.75 -10.46
CA TRP A 320 2.45 0.18 -9.40
C TRP A 320 2.26 1.60 -9.90
N LEU A 321 3.17 2.09 -10.76
CA LEU A 321 3.06 3.39 -11.39
C LEU A 321 1.78 3.48 -12.23
N THR A 322 1.42 2.43 -12.95
CA THR A 322 0.19 2.36 -13.74
C THR A 322 -1.05 2.44 -12.86
N PHE A 323 -1.09 1.71 -11.73
CA PHE A 323 -2.23 1.77 -10.80
C PHE A 323 -2.47 3.17 -10.23
N ILE A 324 -1.39 3.90 -9.95
CA ILE A 324 -1.47 5.23 -9.38
C ILE A 324 -1.79 6.27 -10.43
N THR A 325 -1.20 6.19 -11.63
CA THR A 325 -1.37 7.20 -12.67
C THR A 325 -2.65 7.03 -13.48
N PHE A 326 -3.12 5.80 -13.70
CA PHE A 326 -4.28 5.53 -14.56
C PHE A 326 -5.56 6.32 -14.19
N PRO A 327 -5.98 6.42 -12.92
CA PRO A 327 -7.16 7.19 -12.56
C PRO A 327 -7.09 8.66 -13.00
N PHE A 328 -5.91 9.27 -12.92
CA PHE A 328 -5.69 10.66 -13.36
C PHE A 328 -5.81 10.79 -14.88
N PHE A 329 -5.24 9.85 -15.63
CA PHE A 329 -5.37 9.82 -17.09
C PHE A 329 -6.81 9.56 -17.53
N LEU A 330 -7.53 8.65 -16.88
CA LEU A 330 -8.95 8.40 -17.17
C LEU A 330 -9.81 9.65 -16.89
N MET A 331 -9.57 10.34 -15.77
CA MET A 331 -10.27 11.60 -15.46
C MET A 331 -10.00 12.67 -16.53
N THR A 332 -8.76 12.77 -16.98
CA THR A 332 -8.33 13.70 -18.03
C THR A 332 -9.00 13.35 -19.37
N TYR A 333 -8.98 12.08 -19.77
CA TYR A 333 -9.67 11.58 -20.96
C TYR A 333 -11.17 11.90 -20.92
N ASN A 334 -11.84 11.61 -19.81
CA ASN A 334 -13.27 11.91 -19.64
C ASN A 334 -13.54 13.43 -19.72
N HIS A 335 -12.66 14.27 -19.19
CA HIS A 335 -12.80 15.72 -19.26
C HIS A 335 -12.74 16.24 -20.69
N PHE A 336 -11.80 15.73 -21.51
CA PHE A 336 -11.58 16.23 -22.87
C PHE A 336 -12.48 15.57 -23.92
N VAL A 337 -12.83 14.29 -23.76
CA VAL A 337 -13.54 13.50 -24.78
C VAL A 337 -15.04 13.40 -24.49
N LYS A 338 -15.45 13.37 -23.21
CA LYS A 338 -16.86 13.21 -22.81
C LYS A 338 -17.56 14.49 -22.36
N LYS A 339 -16.88 15.64 -22.32
CA LYS A 339 -17.57 16.94 -22.29
C LYS A 339 -18.13 17.26 -23.69
N LYS A 340 -19.24 16.58 -24.02
CA LYS A 340 -20.32 17.08 -24.85
C LYS A 340 -21.63 16.73 -24.16
#